data_AF-A0A2D5SZC0-F1
#
_entry.id   AF-A0A2D5SZC0-F1
#
_cell.length_a   1.000
_cell.length_b   1.000
_cell.length_c   1.000
_cell.angle_alpha   90.00
_cell.angle_beta   90.00
_cell.angle_gamma   90.00
#
_symmetry.space_group_name_H-M   'P 1'
#
loop_
_entity.id
_entity.type
_entity.pdbx_description
1 polymer ?
#
loop_
_entity_poly.entity_id
_entity_poly.type
_entity_poly.pdbx_seq_one_letter_code
_entity_poly.pdbx_strand_id
1 'polypeptide(L)'
;FLAPHEMRHIIKKLNDAGNDQVILCERGSSFGYNNLVVDMLGMDDMKHMAPVMFDATHALQRPGGRSDSADGRRAQATELARSGMALGLAGLFIEAHPNPNEAKCDGPCALPLAKLEGYLKQMKAVDDLVKSFEPLDTSAADL
;
A
#
# COMPACT_ATOMS: atom_id res chain seq x y z
N PHE A 1 7.03 -13.41 0.21
CA PHE A 1 6.20 -12.57 -0.68
C PHE A 1 5.25 -13.48 -1.42
N LEU A 2 4.04 -13.02 -1.72
CA LEU A 2 3.01 -13.79 -2.38
C LEU A 2 2.61 -13.07 -3.67
N ALA A 3 2.21 -13.84 -4.69
CA ALA A 3 1.57 -13.24 -5.85
C ALA A 3 0.14 -12.79 -5.48
N PRO A 4 -0.36 -11.68 -6.03
CA PRO A 4 -1.68 -11.13 -5.68
C PRO A 4 -2.83 -12.14 -5.73
N HIS A 5 -2.89 -12.94 -6.81
CA HIS A 5 -3.92 -13.96 -7.00
C HIS A 5 -3.91 -15.04 -5.90
N GLU A 6 -2.79 -15.29 -5.21
CA GLU A 6 -2.69 -16.28 -4.13
C GLU A 6 -3.45 -15.86 -2.86
N MET A 7 -3.79 -14.57 -2.71
CA MET A 7 -4.60 -14.07 -1.60
C MET A 7 -5.97 -14.76 -1.50
N ARG A 8 -6.50 -15.27 -2.62
CA ARG A 8 -7.73 -16.09 -2.66
C ARG A 8 -7.69 -17.28 -1.69
N HIS A 9 -6.52 -17.89 -1.49
CA HIS A 9 -6.36 -19.03 -0.60
C HIS A 9 -6.41 -18.62 0.87
N ILE A 10 -5.91 -17.43 1.21
CA ILE A 10 -5.98 -16.88 2.57
C ILE A 10 -7.42 -16.48 2.89
N ILE A 11 -8.10 -15.79 1.96
CA ILE A 11 -9.53 -15.45 2.08
C ILE A 11 -10.36 -16.71 2.29
N LYS A 12 -10.14 -17.76 1.48
CA LYS A 12 -10.85 -19.02 1.63
C LYS A 12 -10.70 -19.62 3.03
N LYS A 13 -9.49 -19.61 3.61
CA LYS A 13 -9.27 -20.13 4.97
C LYS A 13 -10.05 -19.35 6.03
N LEU A 14 -10.14 -18.03 5.89
CA LEU A 14 -10.92 -17.18 6.80
C LEU A 14 -12.42 -17.46 6.66
N ASN A 15 -12.90 -17.57 5.43
CA ASN A 15 -14.30 -17.91 5.13
C ASN A 15 -14.67 -19.31 5.66
N ASP A 16 -13.79 -20.31 5.50
CA ASP A 16 -14.01 -21.66 6.02
C ASP A 16 -14.09 -21.69 7.56
N ALA A 17 -13.47 -20.71 8.22
CA ALA A 17 -13.57 -20.49 9.67
C ALA A 17 -14.79 -19.62 10.07
N GLY A 18 -15.64 -19.24 9.11
CA GLY A 18 -16.85 -18.44 9.34
C GLY A 18 -16.63 -16.93 9.41
N ASN A 19 -15.50 -16.41 8.89
CA ASN A 19 -15.21 -14.98 8.87
C ASN A 19 -14.98 -14.47 7.43
N ASP A 20 -15.93 -13.69 6.93
CA ASP A 20 -15.89 -13.02 5.62
C ASP A 20 -15.48 -11.54 5.68
N GLN A 21 -15.20 -11.01 6.89
CA GLN A 21 -14.79 -9.62 7.10
C GLN A 21 -13.27 -9.47 6.91
N VAL A 22 -12.85 -9.54 5.65
CA VAL A 22 -11.43 -9.53 5.26
C VAL A 22 -11.05 -8.21 4.59
N ILE A 23 -9.88 -7.68 4.96
CA ILE A 23 -9.21 -6.57 4.26
C ILE A 23 -7.85 -7.07 3.81
N LEU A 24 -7.48 -6.79 2.56
CA LEU A 24 -6.15 -7.07 2.02
C LEU A 24 -5.27 -5.82 2.14
N CYS A 25 -4.00 -6.00 2.51
CA CYS A 25 -3.07 -4.88 2.67
C CYS A 25 -1.82 -5.11 1.81
N GLU A 26 -1.64 -4.30 0.76
CA GLU A 26 -0.44 -4.29 -0.07
C GLU A 26 0.70 -3.57 0.67
N ARG A 27 1.90 -4.18 0.72
CA ARG A 27 3.05 -3.63 1.46
C ARG A 27 4.40 -3.84 0.77
N GLY A 28 4.39 -4.04 -0.54
CA GLY A 28 5.54 -4.30 -1.40
C GLY A 28 5.90 -5.77 -1.53
N SER A 29 6.42 -6.11 -2.71
CA SER A 29 6.98 -7.41 -3.06
C SER A 29 8.51 -7.35 -3.16
N SER A 30 9.20 -8.43 -2.80
CA SER A 30 10.66 -8.54 -2.94
C SER A 30 11.08 -8.24 -4.37
N PHE A 31 12.07 -7.36 -4.51
CA PHE A 31 12.67 -7.04 -5.80
C PHE A 31 14.19 -7.11 -5.71
N GLY A 32 14.72 -8.31 -5.88
CA GLY A 32 16.12 -8.61 -5.60
C GLY A 32 16.44 -8.55 -4.10
N TYR A 33 17.69 -8.28 -3.78
CA TYR A 33 18.16 -8.22 -2.40
C TYR A 33 17.82 -6.90 -1.73
N ASN A 34 17.30 -6.97 -0.50
CA ASN A 34 17.10 -5.83 0.40
C ASN A 34 16.25 -4.68 -0.17
N ASN A 35 15.34 -4.99 -1.09
CA ASN A 35 14.51 -3.99 -1.76
C ASN A 35 13.09 -4.52 -2.01
N LEU A 36 12.16 -3.58 -2.08
CA LEU A 36 10.76 -3.81 -2.38
C LEU A 36 10.33 -2.98 -3.59
N VAL A 37 9.44 -3.56 -4.39
CA VAL A 37 8.66 -2.89 -5.44
C VAL A 37 7.17 -3.09 -5.17
N VAL A 38 6.36 -2.09 -5.49
CA VAL A 38 4.91 -2.22 -5.47
C VAL A 38 4.45 -2.39 -6.91
N ASP A 39 3.83 -3.52 -7.20
CA ASP A 39 3.15 -3.75 -8.47
C ASP A 39 1.73 -3.19 -8.37
N MET A 40 1.49 -2.05 -9.03
CA MET A 40 0.19 -1.39 -9.01
C MET A 40 -0.88 -2.24 -9.69
N LEU A 41 -0.53 -3.04 -10.70
CA LEU A 41 -1.47 -3.93 -11.39
C LEU A 41 -1.90 -5.06 -10.46
N GLY A 42 -0.93 -5.66 -9.76
CA GLY A 42 -1.22 -6.67 -8.75
C GLY A 42 -2.10 -6.16 -7.62
N MET A 43 -1.91 -4.91 -7.20
CA MET A 43 -2.78 -4.28 -6.21
C MET A 43 -4.20 -4.06 -6.74
N ASP A 44 -4.36 -3.71 -8.02
CA ASP A 44 -5.67 -3.59 -8.66
C ASP A 44 -6.39 -4.95 -8.76
N ASP A 45 -5.68 -6.02 -9.16
CA ASP A 45 -6.21 -7.38 -9.22
C ASP A 45 -6.85 -7.83 -7.90
N MET A 46 -6.25 -7.45 -6.76
CA MET A 46 -6.76 -7.80 -5.42
C MET A 46 -8.12 -7.17 -5.10
N LYS A 47 -8.49 -6.04 -5.73
CA LYS A 47 -9.77 -5.34 -5.47
C LYS A 47 -10.98 -6.20 -5.83
N HIS A 48 -10.83 -7.14 -6.76
CA HIS A 48 -11.88 -8.10 -7.13
C HIS A 48 -12.15 -9.15 -6.04
N MET A 49 -11.28 -9.27 -5.04
CA MET A 49 -11.35 -10.31 -4.01
C MET A 49 -11.87 -9.79 -2.67
N ALA A 50 -11.46 -8.57 -2.27
CA ALA A 50 -11.83 -7.93 -1.01
C ALA A 50 -11.41 -6.43 -1.02
N PRO A 51 -11.87 -5.61 -0.06
CA PRO A 51 -11.35 -4.26 0.13
C PRO A 51 -9.82 -4.26 0.26
N VAL A 52 -9.15 -3.40 -0.51
CA VAL A 52 -7.68 -3.29 -0.52
C VAL A 52 -7.24 -2.00 0.15
N MET A 53 -6.36 -2.12 1.13
CA MET A 53 -5.58 -1.03 1.70
C MET A 53 -4.16 -1.05 1.16
N PHE A 54 -3.53 0.12 1.11
CA PHE A 54 -2.12 0.25 0.77
C PHE A 54 -1.29 0.73 1.96
N ASP A 55 -0.32 -0.07 2.39
CA ASP A 55 0.68 0.31 3.38
C ASP A 55 1.84 1.03 2.71
N ALA A 56 1.66 2.34 2.54
CA ALA A 56 2.65 3.19 1.88
C ALA A 56 3.94 3.33 2.69
N THR A 57 3.89 3.11 4.00
CA THR A 57 5.07 3.18 4.87
C THR A 57 5.98 1.97 4.71
N HIS A 58 5.44 0.77 4.87
CA HIS A 58 6.22 -0.45 4.81
C HIS A 58 6.62 -0.85 3.39
N ALA A 59 5.86 -0.41 2.37
CA ALA A 59 6.26 -0.54 0.97
C ALA A 59 7.57 0.21 0.65
N LEU A 60 7.94 1.23 1.44
CA LEU A 60 9.17 1.99 1.27
C LEU A 60 10.38 1.39 1.99
N GLN A 61 10.17 0.33 2.77
CA GLN A 61 11.22 -0.34 3.49
C GLN A 61 12.29 -0.88 2.53
N ARG A 62 13.54 -0.84 2.99
CA ARG A 62 14.69 -1.56 2.42
C ARG A 62 15.08 -2.63 3.43
N PRO A 63 14.52 -3.86 3.33
CA PRO A 63 14.70 -4.89 4.34
C PRO A 63 16.18 -5.19 4.57
N GLY A 64 16.67 -5.11 5.80
CA GLY A 64 18.11 -5.30 6.10
C GLY A 64 19.04 -4.28 5.45
N GLY A 65 18.54 -3.09 5.12
CA GLY A 65 19.33 -2.00 4.53
C GLY A 65 20.33 -1.33 5.48
N ARG A 66 20.28 -1.66 6.78
CA ARG A 66 21.26 -1.26 7.80
C ARG A 66 21.92 -2.49 8.39
N SER A 67 23.04 -2.29 9.10
CA SER A 67 23.78 -3.38 9.75
C SER A 67 22.97 -4.14 10.80
N ASP A 68 21.99 -3.50 11.44
CA ASP A 68 21.24 -4.03 12.59
C ASP A 68 19.71 -3.92 12.44
N SER A 69 19.21 -3.37 11.33
CA SER A 69 17.81 -2.99 11.17
C SER A 69 17.41 -2.77 9.70
N ALA A 70 16.11 -2.60 9.45
CA ALA A 70 15.64 -2.17 8.14
C ALA A 70 15.91 -0.67 7.91
N ASP A 71 16.24 -0.30 6.68
CA ASP A 71 16.25 1.10 6.25
C ASP A 71 14.93 1.44 5.53
N GLY A 72 14.80 2.68 5.05
CA GLY A 72 13.55 3.13 4.43
C GLY A 72 13.74 4.35 3.55
N ARG A 73 12.69 4.64 2.79
CA ARG A 73 12.66 5.72 1.80
C ARG A 73 11.54 6.74 2.09
N ARG A 74 11.34 7.13 3.36
CA ARG A 74 10.24 8.04 3.77
C ARG A 74 10.11 9.32 2.95
N ALA A 75 11.21 9.80 2.35
CA ALA A 75 11.20 10.97 1.47
C ALA A 75 10.31 10.80 0.24
N GLN A 76 9.97 9.56 -0.13
CA GLN A 76 9.12 9.19 -1.26
C GLN A 76 7.70 8.74 -0.82
N ALA A 77 7.34 8.94 0.45
CA ALA A 77 6.03 8.54 1.00
C ALA A 77 4.86 9.17 0.26
N THR A 78 4.98 10.45 -0.11
CA THR A 78 3.91 11.18 -0.81
C THR A 78 3.75 10.67 -2.24
N GLU A 79 4.86 10.41 -2.92
CA GLU A 79 4.91 9.97 -4.32
C GLU A 79 4.32 8.57 -4.44
N LEU A 80 4.79 7.64 -3.62
CA LEU A 80 4.31 6.27 -3.68
C LEU A 80 2.83 6.15 -3.29
N ALA A 81 2.41 6.88 -2.25
CA ALA A 81 1.02 6.84 -1.83
C ALA A 81 0.07 7.42 -2.88
N ARG A 82 0.42 8.54 -3.54
CA ARG A 82 -0.40 9.06 -4.66
C ARG A 82 -0.57 8.04 -5.78
N SER A 83 0.50 7.32 -6.12
CA SER A 83 0.44 6.26 -7.14
C SER A 83 -0.55 5.16 -6.74
N GLY A 84 -0.55 4.72 -5.47
CA GLY A 84 -1.51 3.74 -4.99
C GLY A 84 -2.94 4.27 -4.94
N MET A 85 -3.13 5.49 -4.41
CA MET A 85 -4.45 6.14 -4.34
C MET A 85 -5.08 6.34 -5.71
N ALA A 86 -4.27 6.51 -6.77
CA ALA A 86 -4.74 6.65 -8.14
C ALA A 86 -5.47 5.42 -8.69
N LEU A 87 -5.41 4.26 -8.01
CA LEU A 87 -6.15 3.05 -8.37
C LEU A 87 -7.58 3.01 -7.81
N GLY A 88 -7.96 3.95 -6.93
CA GLY A 88 -9.24 3.92 -6.24
C GLY A 88 -9.31 2.78 -5.21
N LEU A 89 -8.52 2.90 -4.15
CA LEU A 89 -8.41 1.90 -3.08
C LEU A 89 -9.47 2.10 -1.98
N ALA A 90 -9.65 1.07 -1.13
CA ALA A 90 -10.53 1.16 0.03
C ALA A 90 -9.91 2.00 1.17
N GLY A 91 -8.59 2.02 1.28
CA GLY A 91 -7.91 2.81 2.29
C GLY A 91 -6.40 2.91 2.13
N LEU A 92 -5.81 3.77 2.95
CA LEU A 92 -4.38 4.01 3.03
C LEU A 92 -3.93 3.76 4.47
N PHE A 93 -2.89 2.95 4.64
CA PHE A 93 -2.22 2.71 5.90
C PHE A 93 -0.91 3.51 5.95
N ILE A 94 -0.68 4.20 7.06
CA ILE A 94 0.47 5.09 7.27
C ILE A 94 0.89 5.03 8.74
N GLU A 95 2.19 4.91 8.97
CA GLU A 95 2.82 5.21 10.26
C GLU A 95 3.48 6.60 10.28
N ALA A 96 3.35 7.30 11.40
CA ALA A 96 3.95 8.61 11.59
C ALA A 96 4.58 8.75 12.99
N HIS A 97 5.59 9.61 13.10
CA HIS A 97 6.26 9.90 14.38
C HIS A 97 6.59 11.40 14.49
N PRO A 98 6.52 12.01 15.69
CA PRO A 98 6.93 13.41 15.89
C PRO A 98 8.38 13.68 15.44
N ASN A 99 9.28 12.74 15.72
CA ASN A 99 10.66 12.75 15.24
C ASN A 99 11.05 11.36 14.70
N PRO A 100 10.87 11.05 13.40
CA PRO A 100 11.12 9.71 12.85
C PRO A 100 12.55 9.19 13.09
N ASN A 101 13.53 10.08 13.31
CA ASN A 101 14.91 9.68 13.59
C ASN A 101 15.10 9.08 15.00
N GLU A 102 14.12 9.28 15.91
CA GLU A 102 14.11 8.72 17.27
C GLU A 102 13.10 7.58 17.44
N ALA A 103 12.41 7.19 16.36
CA ALA A 103 11.48 6.07 16.41
C ALA A 103 12.25 4.76 16.68
N LYS A 104 11.73 3.94 17.59
CA LYS A 104 12.38 2.68 18.02
C LYS A 104 12.29 1.56 16.98
N CYS A 105 11.37 1.68 16.04
CA CYS A 105 11.17 0.77 14.91
C CYS A 105 10.68 1.60 13.71
N ASP A 106 11.07 1.20 12.50
CA ASP A 106 10.61 1.75 11.21
C ASP A 106 10.64 3.28 11.02
N GLY A 107 11.40 4.00 11.86
CA GLY A 107 11.69 5.43 11.69
C GLY A 107 12.17 5.86 10.30
N PRO A 108 12.96 5.04 9.57
CA PRO A 108 13.36 5.35 8.19
C PRO A 108 12.19 5.39 7.19
N CYS A 109 11.07 4.74 7.51
CA CYS A 109 9.83 4.69 6.73
C CYS A 109 8.76 5.66 7.25
N ALA A 110 8.76 5.96 8.55
CA ALA A 110 7.72 6.77 9.18
C ALA A 110 7.64 8.20 8.64
N LEU A 111 6.41 8.68 8.44
CA LEU A 111 6.13 10.06 8.06
C LEU A 111 6.40 11.00 9.26
N PRO A 112 7.03 12.17 9.06
CA PRO A 112 7.06 13.19 10.10
C PRO A 112 5.64 13.65 10.43
N LEU A 113 5.21 13.53 11.69
CA LEU A 113 3.82 13.76 12.09
C LEU A 113 3.30 15.16 11.71
N ALA A 114 4.14 16.18 11.78
CA ALA A 114 3.80 17.55 11.38
C ALA A 114 3.46 17.70 9.88
N LYS A 115 3.76 16.70 9.04
CA LYS A 115 3.43 16.68 7.62
C LYS A 115 2.13 15.93 7.31
N LEU A 116 1.53 15.25 8.30
CA LEU A 116 0.37 14.38 8.10
C LEU A 116 -0.83 15.10 7.48
N GLU A 117 -1.17 16.30 7.95
CA GLU A 117 -2.33 17.03 7.41
C GLU A 117 -2.16 17.37 5.93
N GLY A 118 -1.00 17.93 5.56
CA GLY A 118 -0.69 18.26 4.16
C GLY A 118 -0.64 17.03 3.26
N TYR A 119 -0.11 15.93 3.80
CA TYR A 119 -0.09 14.63 3.13
C TYR A 119 -1.51 14.12 2.87
N LEU A 120 -2.38 14.07 3.89
CA LEU A 120 -3.75 13.56 3.78
C LEU A 120 -4.62 14.44 2.88
N LYS A 121 -4.43 15.76 2.87
CA LYS A 121 -5.11 16.66 1.92
C LYS A 121 -4.84 16.28 0.47
N GLN A 122 -3.60 15.92 0.14
CA GLN A 122 -3.26 15.47 -1.22
C GLN A 122 -3.85 14.09 -1.52
N MET A 123 -3.76 13.13 -0.58
CA MET A 123 -4.33 11.80 -0.79
C MET A 123 -5.85 11.89 -1.01
N LYS A 124 -6.54 12.71 -0.21
CA LYS A 124 -7.97 12.95 -0.36
C LYS A 124 -8.29 13.56 -1.74
N ALA A 125 -7.54 14.55 -2.20
CA ALA A 125 -7.80 15.18 -3.49
C ALA A 125 -7.63 14.20 -4.67
N VAL A 126 -6.60 13.34 -4.63
CA VAL A 126 -6.43 12.27 -5.63
C VAL A 126 -7.57 11.27 -5.54
N ASP A 127 -7.93 10.87 -4.32
CA ASP A 127 -9.00 9.91 -4.06
C ASP A 127 -10.36 10.38 -4.58
N ASP A 128 -10.75 11.61 -4.22
CA ASP A 128 -11.99 12.24 -4.66
C ASP A 128 -12.08 12.29 -6.19
N LEU A 129 -10.96 12.67 -6.85
CA LEU A 129 -10.91 12.75 -8.31
C LEU A 129 -11.07 11.37 -8.96
N VAL A 130 -10.27 10.39 -8.54
CA VAL A 130 -10.26 9.06 -9.17
C VAL A 130 -11.58 8.34 -8.92
N LYS A 131 -12.16 8.48 -7.72
CA LYS A 131 -13.47 7.91 -7.40
C LYS A 131 -14.64 8.62 -8.08
N SER A 132 -14.41 9.78 -8.70
CA SER A 132 -15.44 10.48 -9.49
C SER A 132 -15.53 10.01 -10.95
N PHE A 133 -14.56 9.22 -11.42
CA PHE A 133 -14.58 8.70 -12.78
C PHE A 133 -15.62 7.60 -12.94
N GLU A 134 -16.37 7.64 -14.04
CA GLU A 134 -17.15 6.49 -14.49
C GLU A 134 -16.21 5.32 -14.81
N PRO A 135 -16.57 4.07 -14.46
CA PRO A 135 -15.76 2.91 -14.81
C PRO A 135 -15.48 2.85 -16.31
N LEU A 136 -14.21 2.70 -16.68
CA LEU A 136 -13.76 2.56 -18.05
C LEU A 136 -13.12 1.18 -18.25
N ASP A 137 -13.76 0.33 -19.04
CA ASP A 137 -13.16 -0.92 -19.50
C ASP A 137 -12.41 -0.67 -20.82
N THR A 138 -11.12 -0.98 -20.82
CA THR A 138 -10.25 -0.91 -22.00
C THR A 138 -9.95 -2.29 -22.58
N SER A 139 -10.65 -3.33 -22.14
CA SER A 139 -10.55 -4.66 -22.71
C SER A 139 -11.14 -4.69 -24.12
N ALA A 140 -10.69 -5.67 -24.91
CA ALA A 140 -11.24 -5.93 -26.23
C ALA A 140 -12.45 -6.90 -26.18
N ALA A 141 -13.13 -7.04 -25.03
CA ALA A 141 -14.19 -8.03 -24.87
C ALA A 141 -15.41 -7.78 -25.78
N ASP A 142 -15.61 -6.53 -26.19
CA ASP A 142 -16.71 -6.07 -27.05
C ASP A 142 -16.28 -5.72 -28.49
N LEU A 143 -15.05 -6.10 -28.90
CA LEU A 143 -14.56 -6.07 -30.29
C LEU A 143 -14.72 -7.44 -30.96
#